data_AF-A0AA39WLN0-F1
#
_entry.id   AF-A0AA39WLN0-F1
#
_cell.length_a   1.000
_cell.length_b   1.000
_cell.length_c   1.000
_cell.angle_alpha   90.00
_cell.angle_beta   90.00
_cell.angle_gamma   90.00
#
_symmetry.space_group_name_H-M   'P 1'
#
loop_
_entity.id
_entity.type
_entity.pdbx_description
1 polymer ?
#
loop_
_entity_poly.entity_id
_entity_poly.type
_entity_poly.pdbx_seq_one_letter_code
_entity_poly.pdbx_strand_id
1 'polypeptide(L)'
;EIVKNKFTRSLKTDDVFQDAFTNNAYLIVQTPKGPGDASVSLDLADFLQSKAPTMLFTSEIALAKDPYFVLGRNLDESWRLYPDNLGTFAVATILDDTDSAAADGPKRFKKLLQDSTFTGGNGAVAMPSRLYAKPTEDEPRAGIRISIDDNVHPGGVITGLGSRAYAELYGTQPKMAEFVQLLIDKGAIVVEKTNHSGFAGSEIPPTQCIDYFPPWNPRGDRYQGPSGSSSGAGASAAGYDWLDISFATDSSVRYPATSHGLWGQRVTWGSLPIEGVVPACPQYDIFGLSARTPTIIINRVLAVGGIVPSPAHWPTKMLYSTEWFAIANKEQQQMDMEFLRVLENYFGLKHTKFSLENEWRRTGPEHLRKRTVADIEKLSRAVNRYENYHVFDDFRSEYRKTFGKSPYLSPSRAERWQEGAAITVESFNKGERIVNEFREWSPSQLFVGESEDSSAIMLVPHGRPGANYRDGGAPTEAPKEATGPLNQALPPRVPGSVFATSMVGAPRLVVPCTSHRFPLKLIAEGALEKAGWPPRRSKRVDSCLA
;
A
#
# COMPACT_ATOMS: atom_id res chain seq x y z
N GLU A 1 19.39 -5.69 36.11
CA GLU A 1 19.61 -4.94 34.85
C GLU A 1 18.80 -5.47 33.66
N ILE A 2 18.92 -6.74 33.27
CA ILE A 2 18.21 -7.34 32.10
C ILE A 2 16.69 -7.10 32.13
N VAL A 3 16.03 -7.32 33.27
CA VAL A 3 14.58 -7.11 33.43
C VAL A 3 14.19 -5.63 33.21
N LYS A 4 14.94 -4.70 33.82
CA LYS A 4 14.73 -3.25 33.67
C LYS A 4 14.91 -2.81 32.21
N ASN A 5 15.94 -3.31 31.53
CA ASN A 5 16.18 -3.04 30.12
C ASN A 5 15.06 -3.62 29.24
N LYS A 6 14.58 -4.84 29.53
CA LYS A 6 13.48 -5.46 28.78
C LYS A 6 12.17 -4.70 28.98
N PHE A 7 11.83 -4.32 30.21
CA PHE A 7 10.63 -3.53 30.52
C PHE A 7 10.66 -2.18 29.79
N THR A 8 11.80 -1.47 29.88
CA THR A 8 12.01 -0.19 29.21
C THR A 8 11.93 -0.33 27.69
N ARG A 9 12.46 -1.42 27.12
CA ARG A 9 12.34 -1.71 25.68
C ARG A 9 10.89 -1.96 25.29
N SER A 10 10.15 -2.72 26.10
CA SER A 10 8.74 -3.05 25.85
C SER A 10 7.89 -1.78 25.79
N LEU A 11 8.03 -0.87 26.77
CA LEU A 11 7.40 0.46 26.78
C LEU A 11 7.71 1.33 25.54
N LYS A 12 8.85 1.11 24.89
CA LYS A 12 9.26 1.87 23.70
C LYS A 12 8.81 1.26 22.38
N THR A 13 8.53 -0.05 22.37
CA THR A 13 8.33 -0.83 21.14
C THR A 13 6.92 -1.36 20.98
N ASP A 14 6.12 -1.28 22.04
CA ASP A 14 4.74 -1.71 22.05
C ASP A 14 3.82 -0.56 22.46
N ASP A 15 2.60 -0.61 21.94
CA ASP A 15 1.56 0.39 22.18
C ASP A 15 0.42 -0.16 23.05
N VAL A 16 0.41 -1.47 23.32
CA VAL A 16 -0.45 -2.07 24.36
C VAL A 16 0.25 -1.98 25.72
N PHE A 17 1.51 -2.38 25.79
CA PHE A 17 2.37 -2.31 26.97
C PHE A 17 2.89 -0.87 27.18
N GLN A 18 2.06 -0.04 27.80
CA GLN A 18 2.34 1.37 28.13
C GLN A 18 2.17 1.63 29.64
N ASP A 19 2.63 2.76 30.14
CA ASP A 19 2.56 3.10 31.58
C ASP A 19 1.12 2.95 32.13
N ALA A 20 0.10 3.39 31.36
CA ALA A 20 -1.30 3.25 31.75
C ALA A 20 -1.76 1.79 31.89
N PHE A 21 -1.24 0.90 31.04
CA PHE A 21 -1.50 -0.54 31.14
C PHE A 21 -0.81 -1.13 32.38
N THR A 22 0.40 -0.67 32.71
CA THR A 22 1.19 -1.22 33.81
C THR A 22 0.77 -0.73 35.20
N ASN A 23 0.13 0.44 35.30
CA ASN A 23 -0.19 1.08 36.59
C ASN A 23 -1.08 0.23 37.54
N ASN A 24 -1.78 -0.78 37.02
CA ASN A 24 -2.57 -1.74 37.82
C ASN A 24 -2.30 -3.20 37.41
N ALA A 25 -1.20 -3.46 36.70
CA ALA A 25 -0.83 -4.80 36.28
C ALA A 25 -0.09 -5.55 37.39
N TYR A 26 -0.05 -6.88 37.29
CA TYR A 26 0.89 -7.68 38.06
C TYR A 26 2.07 -8.04 37.17
N LEU A 27 3.29 -7.73 37.61
CA LEU A 27 4.46 -8.33 36.98
C LEU A 27 4.71 -9.70 37.60
N ILE A 28 4.60 -10.74 36.78
CA ILE A 28 4.92 -12.11 37.16
C ILE A 28 6.35 -12.42 36.76
N VAL A 29 7.22 -12.67 37.74
CA VAL A 29 8.60 -13.11 37.51
C VAL A 29 8.66 -14.62 37.76
N GLN A 30 8.90 -15.39 36.70
CA GLN A 30 9.05 -16.85 36.76
C GLN A 30 10.52 -17.25 36.92
N THR A 31 10.79 -18.18 37.83
CA THR A 31 12.14 -18.64 38.16
C THR A 31 12.29 -20.10 37.73
N PRO A 32 13.19 -20.42 36.77
CA PRO A 32 13.22 -21.75 36.14
C PRO A 32 13.77 -22.88 37.01
N LYS A 33 14.11 -22.66 38.30
CA LYS A 33 14.79 -23.64 39.15
C LYS A 33 14.11 -23.82 40.52
N GLY A 34 12.95 -24.49 40.57
CA GLY A 34 12.34 -24.98 41.82
C GLY A 34 12.19 -23.93 42.95
N PRO A 35 11.87 -24.34 44.18
CA PRO A 35 11.74 -23.43 45.33
C PRO A 35 13.09 -22.90 45.88
N GLY A 36 14.17 -22.99 45.10
CA GLY A 36 15.53 -22.62 45.53
C GLY A 36 15.94 -21.21 45.11
N ASP A 37 15.87 -20.27 46.07
CA ASP A 37 16.69 -19.06 46.17
C ASP A 37 16.75 -18.12 44.97
N ALA A 38 15.62 -17.92 44.30
CA ALA A 38 15.48 -16.80 43.37
C ALA A 38 15.27 -15.49 44.16
N SER A 39 16.36 -14.88 44.63
CA SER A 39 16.33 -13.56 45.23
C SER A 39 16.26 -12.48 44.14
N VAL A 40 15.29 -11.56 44.27
CA VAL A 40 15.23 -10.33 43.47
C VAL A 40 16.06 -9.28 44.20
N SER A 41 17.02 -8.66 43.52
CA SER A 41 17.81 -7.56 44.11
C SER A 41 16.87 -6.42 44.55
N LEU A 42 17.17 -5.76 45.69
CA LEU A 42 16.39 -4.62 46.19
C LEU A 42 16.14 -3.55 45.11
N ASP A 43 17.18 -3.16 44.35
CA ASP A 43 17.05 -2.21 43.24
C ASP A 43 16.03 -2.62 42.16
N LEU A 44 15.89 -3.94 41.94
CA LEU A 44 14.93 -4.46 40.97
C LEU A 44 13.54 -4.52 41.61
N ALA A 45 13.43 -4.92 42.88
CA ALA A 45 12.17 -4.88 43.61
C ALA A 45 11.60 -3.45 43.68
N ASP A 46 12.43 -2.46 44.04
CA ASP A 46 12.06 -1.05 44.08
C ASP A 46 11.64 -0.53 42.70
N PHE A 47 12.42 -0.85 41.66
CA PHE A 47 12.05 -0.48 40.29
C PHE A 47 10.69 -1.09 39.89
N LEU A 48 10.48 -2.38 40.15
CA LEU A 48 9.25 -3.06 39.77
C LEU A 48 8.06 -2.55 40.56
N GLN A 49 8.20 -2.37 41.88
CA GLN A 49 7.18 -1.81 42.76
C GLN A 49 6.82 -0.36 42.37
N SER A 50 7.79 0.42 41.87
CA SER A 50 7.54 1.76 41.33
C SER A 50 6.71 1.77 40.03
N LYS A 51 6.60 0.62 39.35
CA LYS A 51 5.88 0.48 38.07
C LYS A 51 4.54 -0.23 38.22
N ALA A 52 4.49 -1.26 39.07
CA ALA A 52 3.35 -2.15 39.21
C ALA A 52 3.48 -3.00 40.49
N PRO A 53 2.36 -3.41 41.13
CA PRO A 53 2.38 -4.50 42.11
C PRO A 53 3.10 -5.73 41.54
N THR A 54 4.13 -6.21 42.23
CA THR A 54 4.95 -7.33 41.76
C THR A 54 4.55 -8.61 42.47
N MET A 55 4.32 -9.68 41.71
CA MET A 55 4.12 -11.02 42.25
C MET A 55 5.22 -11.94 41.75
N LEU A 56 5.99 -12.49 42.69
CA LEU A 56 6.96 -13.55 42.40
C LEU A 56 6.23 -14.89 42.42
N PHE A 57 6.31 -15.62 41.32
CA PHE A 57 5.71 -16.94 41.18
C PHE A 57 6.76 -17.95 40.76
N THR A 58 6.88 -19.02 41.53
CA THR A 58 7.52 -20.26 41.09
C THR A 58 6.46 -21.08 40.37
N SER A 59 6.67 -21.34 39.08
CA SER A 59 5.76 -22.13 38.24
C SER A 59 6.59 -23.07 37.38
N GLU A 60 6.15 -24.32 37.27
CA GLU A 60 6.67 -25.26 36.28
C GLU A 60 6.11 -24.97 34.88
N ILE A 61 4.98 -24.27 34.81
CA ILE A 61 4.37 -23.82 33.55
C ILE A 61 5.09 -22.57 33.08
N ALA A 62 5.82 -22.67 31.97
CA ALA A 62 6.43 -21.55 31.30
C ALA A 62 5.35 -20.68 30.64
N LEU A 63 5.16 -19.45 31.13
CA LEU A 63 4.33 -18.46 30.44
C LEU A 63 5.19 -17.76 29.39
N ALA A 64 4.63 -17.54 28.20
CA ALA A 64 5.30 -16.71 27.19
C ALA A 64 5.43 -15.27 27.71
N LYS A 65 6.57 -14.63 27.43
CA LYS A 65 7.02 -13.40 28.12
C LYS A 65 6.35 -12.13 27.56
N ASP A 66 5.04 -12.05 27.69
CA ASP A 66 4.16 -11.11 26.95
C ASP A 66 3.08 -10.53 27.89
N PRO A 67 2.40 -9.42 27.53
CA PRO A 67 1.29 -8.89 28.34
C PRO A 67 0.09 -9.84 28.30
N TYR A 68 -0.72 -9.85 29.35
CA TYR A 68 -1.98 -10.62 29.37
C TYR A 68 -3.01 -9.89 30.23
N PHE A 69 -4.28 -10.14 29.95
CA PHE A 69 -5.38 -9.86 30.86
C PHE A 69 -5.77 -11.13 31.61
N VAL A 70 -6.17 -10.96 32.86
CA VAL A 70 -6.77 -12.04 33.65
C VAL A 70 -8.27 -11.79 33.72
N LEU A 71 -9.06 -12.70 33.14
CA LEU A 71 -10.52 -12.66 33.22
C LEU A 71 -11.01 -13.92 33.94
N GLY A 72 -11.43 -13.76 35.19
CA GLY A 72 -11.82 -14.88 36.04
C GLY A 72 -10.64 -15.82 36.30
N ARG A 73 -10.65 -17.01 35.68
CA ARG A 73 -9.57 -18.02 35.77
C ARG A 73 -8.76 -18.15 34.48
N ASN A 74 -9.06 -17.34 33.47
CA ASN A 74 -8.41 -17.39 32.18
C ASN A 74 -7.35 -16.30 32.07
N LEU A 75 -6.30 -16.60 31.31
CA LEU A 75 -5.27 -15.68 30.91
C LEU A 75 -5.43 -15.43 29.41
N ASP A 76 -5.83 -14.23 29.05
CA ASP A 76 -6.16 -13.84 27.68
C ASP A 76 -5.11 -12.85 27.15
N GLU A 77 -4.87 -12.86 25.84
CA GLU A 77 -4.00 -11.87 25.22
C GLU A 77 -4.55 -10.45 25.42
N SER A 78 -3.62 -9.50 25.62
CA SER A 78 -3.86 -8.08 25.69
C SER A 78 -3.92 -7.44 24.32
N TRP A 79 -5.10 -6.92 24.02
CA TRP A 79 -5.40 -6.19 22.80
C TRP A 79 -5.81 -4.76 23.14
N ARG A 80 -5.36 -3.79 22.36
CA ARG A 80 -5.75 -2.38 22.48
C ARG A 80 -6.77 -2.04 21.41
N LEU A 81 -7.87 -1.41 21.81
CA LEU A 81 -8.87 -0.88 20.89
C LEU A 81 -8.48 0.53 20.44
N TYR A 82 -8.42 0.74 19.13
CA TYR A 82 -8.17 2.03 18.49
C TYR A 82 -9.40 2.54 17.76
N PRO A 83 -9.82 3.80 17.94
CA PRO A 83 -10.94 4.34 17.18
C PRO A 83 -10.57 4.58 15.70
N ASP A 84 -11.46 4.21 14.77
CA ASP A 84 -11.36 4.55 13.35
C ASP A 84 -11.89 5.98 13.09
N ASN A 85 -11.12 6.97 13.56
CA ASN A 85 -11.50 8.39 13.45
C ASN A 85 -11.51 8.92 11.99
N LEU A 86 -11.02 8.15 11.04
CA LEU A 86 -10.94 8.54 9.63
C LEU A 86 -11.98 7.83 8.75
N GLY A 87 -12.75 6.86 9.27
CA GLY A 87 -13.66 6.04 8.47
C GLY A 87 -12.93 5.23 7.39
N THR A 88 -11.76 4.72 7.76
CA THR A 88 -10.80 4.05 6.88
C THR A 88 -11.14 2.60 6.61
N PHE A 89 -11.75 1.91 7.57
CA PHE A 89 -11.83 0.47 7.52
C PHE A 89 -13.22 -0.02 7.16
N ALA A 90 -13.26 -0.91 6.18
CA ALA A 90 -14.47 -1.58 5.73
C ALA A 90 -14.90 -2.65 6.73
N VAL A 91 -13.98 -3.50 7.18
CA VAL A 91 -14.25 -4.57 8.15
C VAL A 91 -13.10 -4.70 9.14
N ALA A 92 -13.46 -4.66 10.42
CA ALA A 92 -12.58 -5.01 11.52
C ALA A 92 -12.38 -6.53 11.62
N THR A 93 -11.13 -7.00 11.59
CA THR A 93 -10.79 -8.43 11.52
C THR A 93 -9.92 -8.86 12.69
N ILE A 94 -10.16 -10.07 13.19
CA ILE A 94 -9.28 -10.80 14.11
C ILE A 94 -8.94 -12.13 13.48
N LEU A 95 -7.67 -12.52 13.51
CA LEU A 95 -7.28 -13.87 13.13
C LEU A 95 -7.83 -14.84 14.17
N ASP A 96 -8.63 -15.79 13.71
CA ASP A 96 -9.18 -16.85 14.53
C ASP A 96 -8.19 -18.01 14.59
N ASP A 97 -7.55 -18.16 15.74
CA ASP A 97 -6.64 -19.24 16.07
C ASP A 97 -7.28 -20.24 17.06
N THR A 98 -8.57 -20.11 17.37
CA THR A 98 -9.24 -20.95 18.38
C THR A 98 -9.47 -22.41 17.94
N ASP A 99 -9.35 -22.71 16.64
CA ASP A 99 -9.33 -24.08 16.09
C ASP A 99 -7.91 -24.70 16.03
N SER A 100 -6.90 -24.07 16.68
CA SER A 100 -5.49 -24.50 16.75
C SER A 100 -5.20 -25.81 17.50
N ALA A 101 -6.22 -26.60 17.84
CA ALA A 101 -6.02 -27.98 18.27
C ALA A 101 -5.26 -28.83 17.22
N ALA A 102 -5.23 -28.38 15.97
CA ALA A 102 -4.19 -28.74 15.01
C ALA A 102 -3.32 -27.51 14.72
N ALA A 103 -2.02 -27.59 15.03
CA ALA A 103 -1.04 -26.55 14.68
C ALA A 103 -1.00 -26.22 13.16
N ASP A 104 -1.60 -27.08 12.33
CA ASP A 104 -1.68 -26.99 10.87
C ASP A 104 -3.11 -26.72 10.33
N GLY A 105 -4.06 -26.30 11.18
CA GLY A 105 -5.42 -25.96 10.76
C GLY A 105 -5.50 -24.70 9.87
N PRO A 106 -6.52 -24.57 8.99
CA PRO A 106 -6.66 -23.40 8.12
C PRO A 106 -6.96 -22.15 8.94
N LYS A 107 -6.03 -21.19 8.95
CA LYS A 107 -6.21 -19.86 9.56
C LYS A 107 -7.36 -19.12 8.87
N ARG A 108 -8.28 -18.52 9.65
CA ARG A 108 -9.42 -17.75 9.13
C ARG A 108 -9.58 -16.46 9.91
N PHE A 109 -10.15 -15.42 9.32
CA PHE A 109 -10.52 -14.22 10.06
C PHE A 109 -11.96 -14.28 10.55
N LYS A 110 -12.20 -13.74 11.75
CA LYS A 110 -13.52 -13.43 12.29
C LYS A 110 -13.73 -11.92 12.28
N LYS A 111 -14.98 -11.50 12.08
CA LYS A 111 -15.40 -10.10 12.22
C LYS A 111 -15.42 -9.72 13.70
N LEU A 112 -14.85 -8.57 14.05
CA LEU A 112 -15.00 -7.96 15.37
C LEU A 112 -16.44 -7.46 15.60
N LEU A 113 -16.94 -7.63 16.83
CA LEU A 113 -18.31 -7.29 17.22
C LEU A 113 -18.63 -5.78 17.18
N GLN A 114 -17.65 -4.90 17.01
CA GLN A 114 -17.85 -3.44 16.98
C GLN A 114 -17.58 -2.85 15.59
N ASP A 115 -18.65 -2.25 15.04
CA ASP A 115 -18.75 -1.22 14.02
C ASP A 115 -17.78 -1.23 12.82
N SER A 116 -18.35 -1.62 11.67
CA SER A 116 -17.79 -1.51 10.33
C SER A 116 -18.44 -0.33 9.57
N THR A 117 -17.84 0.19 8.49
CA THR A 117 -18.58 1.09 7.57
C THR A 117 -19.83 0.41 6.98
N PHE A 118 -19.86 -0.92 6.90
CA PHE A 118 -21.07 -1.69 6.56
C PHE A 118 -22.21 -1.55 7.60
N THR A 119 -21.92 -1.18 8.84
CA THR A 119 -22.89 -1.11 9.95
C THR A 119 -23.08 0.30 10.53
N GLY A 120 -22.32 1.30 10.09
CA GLY A 120 -22.62 2.73 10.30
C GLY A 120 -22.19 3.34 11.64
N GLY A 121 -21.30 2.71 12.41
CA GLY A 121 -20.73 3.29 13.64
C GLY A 121 -19.25 3.68 13.51
N ASN A 122 -18.73 4.42 14.49
CA ASN A 122 -17.29 4.68 14.63
C ASN A 122 -16.61 3.40 15.12
N GLY A 123 -16.12 2.60 14.18
CA GLY A 123 -15.44 1.34 14.44
C GLY A 123 -14.28 1.45 15.42
N ALA A 124 -14.04 0.37 16.16
CA ALA A 124 -12.83 0.20 16.95
C ALA A 124 -12.02 -0.96 16.38
N VAL A 125 -10.75 -0.69 16.12
CA VAL A 125 -9.77 -1.64 15.61
C VAL A 125 -9.05 -2.29 16.78
N ALA A 126 -9.20 -3.61 16.95
CA ALA A 126 -8.53 -4.33 18.03
C ALA A 126 -7.14 -4.77 17.61
N MET A 127 -6.12 -4.29 18.32
CA MET A 127 -4.71 -4.53 18.02
C MET A 127 -4.02 -5.37 19.10
N PRO A 128 -3.49 -6.57 18.76
CA PRO A 128 -2.72 -7.35 19.70
C PRO A 128 -1.39 -6.65 20.00
N SER A 129 -0.83 -6.88 21.19
CA SER A 129 0.52 -6.42 21.54
C SER A 129 1.54 -6.88 20.49
N ARG A 130 2.46 -5.99 20.12
CA ARG A 130 3.62 -6.31 19.27
C ARG A 130 4.58 -7.29 19.94
N LEU A 131 4.46 -7.50 21.25
CA LEU A 131 5.34 -8.37 22.02
C LEU A 131 5.08 -9.85 21.76
N TYR A 132 3.86 -10.23 21.35
CA TYR A 132 3.54 -11.61 20.97
C TYR A 132 4.34 -12.08 19.77
N ALA A 133 4.64 -11.16 18.85
CA ALA A 133 5.50 -11.47 17.74
C ALA A 133 6.95 -11.57 18.19
N LYS A 134 7.62 -12.65 17.77
CA LYS A 134 9.02 -12.92 18.12
C LYS A 134 9.86 -12.91 16.84
N PRO A 135 10.34 -11.73 16.39
CA PRO A 135 11.25 -11.67 15.26
C PRO A 135 12.49 -12.54 15.51
N THR A 136 12.80 -13.42 14.55
CA THR A 136 14.02 -14.24 14.54
C THR A 136 15.01 -13.70 13.50
N GLU A 137 16.20 -14.29 13.36
CA GLU A 137 17.10 -13.93 12.24
C GLU A 137 16.48 -14.30 10.88
N ASP A 138 15.73 -15.40 10.82
CA ASP A 138 15.03 -15.88 9.62
C ASP A 138 13.72 -15.10 9.36
N GLU A 139 13.10 -14.57 10.42
CA GLU A 139 11.87 -13.79 10.39
C GLU A 139 12.02 -12.47 11.16
N PRO A 140 12.93 -11.56 10.76
CA PRO A 140 13.26 -10.34 11.53
C PRO A 140 12.12 -9.30 11.51
N ARG A 141 10.96 -9.71 11.01
CA ARG A 141 9.86 -8.87 10.54
C ARG A 141 8.51 -9.35 11.07
N ALA A 142 8.47 -10.41 11.89
CA ALA A 142 7.27 -10.82 12.61
C ALA A 142 6.72 -9.65 13.44
N GLY A 143 5.40 -9.53 13.52
CA GLY A 143 4.71 -8.48 14.29
C GLY A 143 4.49 -7.17 13.56
N ILE A 144 4.78 -7.13 12.26
CA ILE A 144 4.40 -5.99 11.41
C ILE A 144 2.88 -5.96 11.28
N ARG A 145 2.29 -4.79 11.46
CA ARG A 145 0.84 -4.60 11.34
C ARG A 145 0.50 -4.04 9.98
N ILE A 146 -0.35 -4.76 9.26
CA ILE A 146 -0.63 -4.48 7.86
C ILE A 146 -2.13 -4.35 7.62
N SER A 147 -2.54 -3.47 6.73
CA SER A 147 -3.92 -3.41 6.24
C SER A 147 -3.98 -3.86 4.80
N ILE A 148 -5.12 -4.44 4.40
CA ILE A 148 -5.33 -4.98 3.05
C ILE A 148 -6.57 -4.34 2.42
N ASP A 149 -6.52 -4.10 1.12
CA ASP A 149 -7.61 -3.46 0.39
C ASP A 149 -8.87 -4.35 0.29
N ASP A 150 -10.04 -3.73 0.10
CA ASP A 150 -11.32 -4.44 0.14
C ASP A 150 -11.49 -5.47 -0.99
N ASN A 151 -10.64 -5.44 -2.02
CA ASN A 151 -10.66 -6.42 -3.12
C ASN A 151 -9.83 -7.69 -2.89
N VAL A 152 -9.12 -7.81 -1.76
CA VAL A 152 -8.30 -9.00 -1.44
C VAL A 152 -9.06 -9.95 -0.51
N HIS A 153 -9.29 -11.20 -0.87
CA HIS A 153 -9.97 -12.14 0.03
C HIS A 153 -9.11 -12.50 1.24
N PRO A 154 -9.50 -12.14 2.47
CA PRO A 154 -8.73 -12.51 3.66
C PRO A 154 -9.06 -13.90 4.18
N GLY A 155 -10.17 -14.52 3.75
CA GLY A 155 -10.68 -15.77 4.32
C GLY A 155 -11.50 -15.53 5.61
N GLY A 156 -12.76 -15.93 5.63
CA GLY A 156 -13.63 -15.84 6.82
C GLY A 156 -14.32 -14.49 7.04
N VAL A 157 -14.01 -13.46 6.24
CA VAL A 157 -14.76 -12.18 6.23
C VAL A 157 -15.18 -11.73 4.82
N ILE A 158 -16.04 -10.71 4.77
CA ILE A 158 -16.61 -10.16 3.53
C ILE A 158 -15.53 -9.47 2.68
N THR A 159 -15.65 -9.60 1.37
CA THR A 159 -14.95 -8.77 0.36
C THR A 159 -16.02 -8.00 -0.39
N GLY A 160 -16.10 -6.68 -0.18
CA GLY A 160 -17.22 -5.87 -0.66
C GLY A 160 -16.97 -5.13 -1.98
N LEU A 161 -15.71 -4.92 -2.38
CA LEU A 161 -15.32 -4.06 -3.50
C LEU A 161 -15.90 -2.65 -3.45
N GLY A 162 -16.15 -2.12 -2.24
CA GLY A 162 -16.85 -0.85 -2.11
C GLY A 162 -18.27 -0.85 -2.70
N SER A 163 -18.90 -2.02 -2.85
CA SER A 163 -20.26 -2.16 -3.38
C SER A 163 -21.17 -2.96 -2.46
N ARG A 164 -22.33 -2.37 -2.15
CA ARG A 164 -23.36 -3.04 -1.34
C ARG A 164 -23.91 -4.28 -2.06
N ALA A 165 -24.11 -4.18 -3.38
CA ALA A 165 -24.65 -5.27 -4.19
C ALA A 165 -23.67 -6.46 -4.29
N TYR A 166 -22.37 -6.18 -4.39
CA TYR A 166 -21.36 -7.24 -4.40
C TYR A 166 -21.27 -7.94 -3.04
N ALA A 167 -21.23 -7.16 -1.95
CA ALA A 167 -21.25 -7.69 -0.59
C ALA A 167 -22.51 -8.51 -0.29
N GLU A 168 -23.68 -8.08 -0.77
CA GLU A 168 -24.98 -8.76 -0.60
C GLU A 168 -25.02 -10.12 -1.31
N LEU A 169 -24.46 -10.21 -2.51
CA LEU A 169 -24.45 -11.46 -3.28
C LEU A 169 -23.45 -12.49 -2.74
N TYR A 170 -22.21 -12.05 -2.50
CA TYR A 170 -21.11 -12.97 -2.23
C TYR A 170 -20.79 -13.13 -0.75
N GLY A 171 -21.10 -12.13 0.09
CA GLY A 171 -20.86 -12.19 1.52
C GLY A 171 -19.42 -12.57 1.89
N THR A 172 -19.28 -13.42 2.91
CA THR A 172 -18.00 -13.90 3.42
C THR A 172 -17.33 -14.87 2.44
N GLN A 173 -16.05 -14.63 2.14
CA GLN A 173 -15.26 -15.50 1.28
C GLN A 173 -14.46 -16.50 2.13
N PRO A 174 -14.63 -17.82 1.96
CA PRO A 174 -13.96 -18.81 2.80
C PRO A 174 -12.48 -19.00 2.45
N LYS A 175 -12.11 -18.81 1.18
CA LYS A 175 -10.72 -18.96 0.70
C LYS A 175 -9.93 -17.68 0.96
N MET A 176 -8.79 -17.82 1.63
CA MET A 176 -7.82 -16.75 1.81
C MET A 176 -6.99 -16.58 0.53
N ALA A 177 -6.68 -15.34 0.17
CA ALA A 177 -5.75 -15.02 -0.91
C ALA A 177 -4.35 -15.53 -0.56
N GLU A 178 -3.66 -16.10 -1.55
CA GLU A 178 -2.33 -16.70 -1.36
C GLU A 178 -1.34 -15.69 -0.77
N PHE A 179 -1.43 -14.44 -1.23
CA PHE A 179 -0.64 -13.34 -0.72
C PHE A 179 -0.86 -13.03 0.76
N VAL A 180 -2.11 -13.11 1.24
CA VAL A 180 -2.45 -12.89 2.66
C VAL A 180 -1.91 -14.03 3.50
N GLN A 181 -2.03 -15.27 3.03
CA GLN A 181 -1.46 -16.44 3.69
C GLN A 181 0.06 -16.31 3.82
N LEU A 182 0.75 -15.93 2.73
CA LEU A 182 2.18 -15.70 2.71
C LEU A 182 2.63 -14.62 3.71
N LEU A 183 1.86 -13.55 3.87
CA LEU A 183 2.11 -12.50 4.87
C LEU A 183 2.00 -13.05 6.30
N ILE A 184 0.93 -13.80 6.58
CA ILE A 184 0.68 -14.39 7.91
C ILE A 184 1.76 -15.43 8.26
N ASP A 185 2.18 -16.23 7.29
CA ASP A 185 3.23 -17.24 7.48
C ASP A 185 4.62 -16.61 7.68
N LYS A 186 4.79 -15.33 7.34
CA LYS A 186 5.96 -14.51 7.70
C LYS A 186 5.76 -13.72 9.00
N GLY A 187 4.73 -14.04 9.77
CA GLY A 187 4.42 -13.43 11.06
C GLY A 187 3.83 -12.02 10.97
N ALA A 188 3.28 -11.61 9.82
CA ALA A 188 2.55 -10.35 9.72
C ALA A 188 1.18 -10.44 10.43
N ILE A 189 0.80 -9.34 11.08
CA ILE A 189 -0.50 -9.15 11.71
C ILE A 189 -1.39 -8.39 10.73
N VAL A 190 -2.30 -9.09 10.07
CA VAL A 190 -3.32 -8.45 9.23
C VAL A 190 -4.37 -7.82 10.15
N VAL A 191 -4.47 -6.50 10.06
CA VAL A 191 -5.29 -5.69 10.96
C VAL A 191 -6.72 -5.66 10.47
N GLU A 192 -6.96 -5.01 9.35
CA GLU A 192 -8.30 -4.73 8.83
C GLU A 192 -8.32 -4.58 7.32
N LYS A 193 -9.53 -4.69 6.79
CA LYS A 193 -9.86 -4.41 5.40
C LYS A 193 -10.10 -2.92 5.24
N THR A 194 -9.36 -2.27 4.35
CA THR A 194 -9.50 -0.83 4.09
C THR A 194 -10.58 -0.55 3.06
N ASN A 195 -11.20 0.64 3.15
CA ASN A 195 -12.25 1.10 2.25
C ASN A 195 -11.74 1.28 0.80
N HIS A 196 -12.61 0.99 -0.16
CA HIS A 196 -12.30 0.88 -1.58
C HIS A 196 -13.38 1.58 -2.41
N SER A 197 -13.03 2.30 -3.47
CA SER A 197 -14.04 2.84 -4.40
C SER A 197 -14.68 1.73 -5.22
N GLY A 198 -15.98 1.85 -5.52
CA GLY A 198 -16.77 0.78 -6.12
C GLY A 198 -16.10 0.08 -7.30
N PHE A 199 -15.79 -1.21 -7.16
CA PHE A 199 -15.19 -2.08 -8.17
C PHE A 199 -13.86 -1.59 -8.77
N ALA A 200 -13.03 -0.92 -7.97
CA ALA A 200 -11.83 -0.21 -8.41
C ALA A 200 -12.11 0.74 -9.60
N GLY A 201 -13.32 1.31 -9.60
CA GLY A 201 -13.77 2.26 -10.60
C GLY A 201 -13.09 3.62 -10.46
N SER A 202 -13.33 4.49 -11.44
CA SER A 202 -12.84 5.87 -11.44
C SER A 202 -13.78 6.82 -10.69
N GLU A 203 -14.43 6.35 -9.63
CA GLU A 203 -15.19 7.24 -8.75
C GLU A 203 -14.22 8.30 -8.21
N ILE A 204 -14.66 9.55 -8.19
CA ILE A 204 -13.95 10.67 -7.57
C ILE A 204 -14.44 10.78 -6.12
N PRO A 205 -13.65 10.35 -5.12
CA PRO A 205 -14.11 10.36 -3.74
C PRO A 205 -14.03 11.79 -3.17
N PRO A 206 -15.02 12.24 -2.38
CA PRO A 206 -16.27 11.58 -2.00
C PRO A 206 -17.45 11.78 -2.97
N THR A 207 -17.38 12.72 -3.91
CA THR A 207 -18.55 13.18 -4.66
C THR A 207 -19.23 12.12 -5.53
N GLN A 208 -18.54 11.03 -5.85
CA GLN A 208 -19.07 9.95 -6.68
C GLN A 208 -19.18 8.59 -5.96
N CYS A 209 -18.79 8.51 -4.69
CA CYS A 209 -18.88 7.29 -3.89
C CYS A 209 -20.25 7.21 -3.23
N ILE A 210 -21.14 6.35 -3.74
CA ILE A 210 -22.55 6.30 -3.31
C ILE A 210 -22.81 5.20 -2.28
N ASP A 211 -22.20 4.04 -2.44
CA ASP A 211 -22.45 2.87 -1.57
C ASP A 211 -21.80 3.04 -0.19
N TYR A 212 -20.56 3.53 -0.15
CA TYR A 212 -19.81 3.81 1.07
C TYR A 212 -19.10 5.16 0.95
N PHE A 213 -19.14 5.95 2.03
CA PHE A 213 -18.36 7.17 2.10
C PHE A 213 -16.87 6.84 2.18
N PRO A 214 -16.01 7.54 1.43
CA PRO A 214 -14.57 7.33 1.52
C PRO A 214 -14.00 7.93 2.83
N PRO A 215 -12.79 7.52 3.23
CA PRO A 215 -12.15 8.04 4.42
C PRO A 215 -11.80 9.52 4.35
N TRP A 216 -11.54 10.09 5.52
CA TRP A 216 -10.91 11.39 5.66
C TRP A 216 -9.41 11.28 5.42
N ASN A 217 -8.88 12.21 4.61
CA ASN A 217 -7.44 12.34 4.46
C ASN A 217 -6.87 13.04 5.72
N PRO A 218 -5.97 12.42 6.51
CA PRO A 218 -5.41 13.03 7.72
C PRO A 218 -4.49 14.25 7.46
N ARG A 219 -4.14 14.54 6.21
CA ARG A 219 -3.23 15.63 5.83
C ARG A 219 -3.93 16.99 5.81
N GLY A 220 -3.14 18.04 5.99
CA GLY A 220 -3.61 19.42 5.90
C GLY A 220 -4.67 19.71 6.95
N ASP A 221 -5.77 20.32 6.53
CA ASP A 221 -6.96 20.61 7.35
C ASP A 221 -7.94 19.43 7.47
N ARG A 222 -7.54 18.27 6.96
CA ARG A 222 -8.35 17.04 6.83
C ARG A 222 -9.45 17.08 5.78
N TYR A 223 -9.60 18.16 5.03
CA TYR A 223 -10.61 18.29 3.98
C TYR A 223 -10.07 18.01 2.57
N GLN A 224 -8.82 17.56 2.45
CA GLN A 224 -8.29 17.06 1.18
C GLN A 224 -9.06 15.79 0.75
N GLY A 225 -9.29 15.64 -0.55
CA GLY A 225 -9.81 14.42 -1.13
C GLY A 225 -8.82 13.26 -0.93
N PRO A 226 -9.31 12.06 -0.58
CA PRO A 226 -8.44 10.91 -0.30
C PRO A 226 -7.91 10.24 -1.58
N SER A 227 -8.40 10.65 -2.76
CA SER A 227 -8.19 9.95 -4.04
C SER A 227 -8.70 8.51 -4.00
N GLY A 228 -8.51 7.75 -5.09
CA GLY A 228 -9.04 6.40 -5.21
C GLY A 228 -8.30 5.55 -6.25
N SER A 229 -8.70 4.29 -6.41
CA SER A 229 -9.76 3.59 -5.67
C SER A 229 -9.36 3.12 -4.26
N SER A 230 -8.07 2.99 -3.95
CA SER A 230 -7.56 2.48 -2.67
C SER A 230 -7.43 3.59 -1.62
N SER A 231 -8.50 4.36 -1.48
CA SER A 231 -8.60 5.52 -0.58
C SER A 231 -8.32 5.14 0.87
N GLY A 232 -8.89 4.02 1.33
CA GLY A 232 -8.67 3.44 2.66
C GLY A 232 -7.22 3.08 2.88
N ALA A 233 -6.55 2.50 1.88
CA ALA A 233 -5.13 2.14 2.01
C ALA A 233 -4.22 3.36 2.23
N GLY A 234 -4.52 4.47 1.56
CA GLY A 234 -3.80 5.74 1.75
C GLY A 234 -4.09 6.37 3.11
N ALA A 235 -5.36 6.43 3.52
CA ALA A 235 -5.75 6.98 4.80
C ALA A 235 -5.20 6.15 5.97
N SER A 236 -5.20 4.82 5.84
CA SER A 236 -4.73 3.91 6.90
C SER A 236 -3.24 4.13 7.19
N ALA A 237 -2.42 4.10 6.14
CA ALA A 237 -0.98 4.25 6.26
C ALA A 237 -0.58 5.66 6.74
N ALA A 238 -1.33 6.70 6.38
CA ALA A 238 -1.02 8.08 6.77
C ALA A 238 -1.56 8.48 8.15
N GLY A 239 -2.66 7.86 8.58
CA GLY A 239 -3.45 8.35 9.72
C GLY A 239 -3.27 7.57 11.02
N TYR A 240 -2.79 6.32 10.94
CA TYR A 240 -2.69 5.43 12.10
C TYR A 240 -1.24 5.05 12.39
N ASP A 241 -0.70 5.60 13.47
CA ASP A 241 0.70 5.35 13.87
C ASP A 241 0.97 3.89 14.23
N TRP A 242 -0.05 3.20 14.72
CA TRP A 242 -0.01 1.78 15.08
C TRP A 242 0.03 0.85 13.86
N LEU A 243 -0.24 1.34 12.64
CA LEU A 243 -0.21 0.56 11.38
C LEU A 243 1.11 0.80 10.63
N ASP A 244 1.83 -0.26 10.27
CA ASP A 244 3.14 -0.11 9.65
C ASP A 244 3.06 0.12 8.13
N ILE A 245 2.20 -0.63 7.44
CA ILE A 245 2.13 -0.66 5.98
C ILE A 245 0.71 -1.01 5.50
N SER A 246 0.34 -0.50 4.33
CA SER A 246 -0.94 -0.81 3.69
C SER A 246 -0.74 -1.39 2.30
N PHE A 247 -1.44 -2.49 2.02
CA PHE A 247 -1.45 -3.20 0.74
C PHE A 247 -2.74 -2.94 -0.02
N ALA A 248 -2.60 -2.69 -1.32
CA ALA A 248 -3.72 -2.51 -2.24
C ALA A 248 -3.32 -2.94 -3.65
N THR A 249 -4.21 -2.84 -4.63
CA THR A 249 -3.88 -3.14 -6.04
C THR A 249 -3.54 -1.86 -6.83
N ASP A 250 -2.48 -1.89 -7.65
CA ASP A 250 -1.85 -0.74 -8.28
C ASP A 250 -2.61 -0.12 -9.48
N SER A 251 -3.76 -0.68 -9.83
CA SER A 251 -4.77 0.16 -10.49
C SER A 251 -5.08 1.42 -9.65
N SER A 252 -4.66 1.49 -8.37
CA SER A 252 -5.10 2.53 -7.44
C SER A 252 -4.21 2.88 -6.22
N VAL A 253 -2.94 2.46 -6.15
CA VAL A 253 -2.05 2.85 -5.01
C VAL A 253 -1.35 4.19 -5.20
N ARG A 254 -0.94 4.50 -6.43
CA ARG A 254 -0.08 5.66 -6.71
C ARG A 254 -0.74 7.00 -6.39
N TYR A 255 -2.04 7.15 -6.64
CA TYR A 255 -2.73 8.41 -6.36
C TYR A 255 -3.05 8.61 -4.87
N PRO A 256 -3.62 7.63 -4.14
CA PRO A 256 -3.75 7.72 -2.69
C PRO A 256 -2.41 7.97 -2.01
N ALA A 257 -1.30 7.33 -2.43
CA ALA A 257 0.01 7.61 -1.86
C ALA A 257 0.40 9.09 -2.02
N THR A 258 0.17 9.69 -3.19
CA THR A 258 0.43 11.12 -3.42
C THR A 258 -0.48 12.03 -2.61
N SER A 259 -1.79 11.77 -2.62
CA SER A 259 -2.77 12.59 -1.89
C SER A 259 -2.55 12.56 -0.37
N HIS A 260 -2.00 11.47 0.15
CA HIS A 260 -1.70 11.30 1.57
C HIS A 260 -0.25 11.65 1.95
N GLY A 261 0.60 11.99 0.97
CA GLY A 261 2.01 12.30 1.18
C GLY A 261 2.81 11.12 1.72
N LEU A 262 2.52 9.92 1.20
CA LEU A 262 3.15 8.65 1.53
C LEU A 262 4.15 8.25 0.46
N TRP A 263 5.03 7.33 0.83
CA TRP A 263 5.77 6.53 -0.14
C TRP A 263 4.83 5.47 -0.69
N GLY A 264 4.80 5.33 -2.01
CA GLY A 264 3.99 4.34 -2.71
C GLY A 264 4.85 3.44 -3.59
N GLN A 265 4.65 2.14 -3.59
CA GLN A 265 5.38 1.21 -4.46
C GLN A 265 4.42 0.36 -5.28
N ARG A 266 4.48 0.45 -6.61
CA ARG A 266 4.01 -0.58 -7.54
C ARG A 266 5.11 -1.62 -7.70
N VAL A 267 4.84 -2.87 -7.40
CA VAL A 267 5.82 -3.96 -7.65
C VAL A 267 5.83 -4.39 -9.13
N THR A 268 6.85 -5.13 -9.55
CA THR A 268 6.99 -5.59 -10.94
C THR A 268 5.84 -6.53 -11.33
N TRP A 269 5.23 -6.32 -12.50
CA TRP A 269 4.12 -7.17 -12.95
C TRP A 269 4.44 -8.67 -12.86
N GLY A 270 3.55 -9.45 -12.23
CA GLY A 270 3.73 -10.89 -11.98
C GLY A 270 4.63 -11.27 -10.80
N SER A 271 5.18 -10.32 -10.02
CA SER A 271 6.13 -10.64 -8.94
C SER A 271 5.50 -11.14 -7.64
N LEU A 272 4.18 -11.04 -7.50
CA LEU A 272 3.43 -11.48 -6.31
C LEU A 272 2.17 -12.23 -6.74
N PRO A 273 1.76 -13.27 -6.00
CA PRO A 273 0.58 -14.07 -6.34
C PRO A 273 -0.69 -13.22 -6.18
N ILE A 274 -1.53 -13.19 -7.22
CA ILE A 274 -2.80 -12.44 -7.23
C ILE A 274 -4.03 -13.32 -6.99
N GLU A 275 -3.84 -14.62 -6.77
CA GLU A 275 -4.93 -15.57 -6.50
C GLU A 275 -5.68 -15.17 -5.23
N GLY A 276 -7.02 -15.09 -5.33
CA GLY A 276 -7.90 -14.60 -4.26
C GLY A 276 -7.99 -13.06 -4.18
N VAL A 277 -7.46 -12.32 -5.15
CA VAL A 277 -7.76 -10.90 -5.35
C VAL A 277 -8.84 -10.78 -6.42
N VAL A 278 -9.89 -10.00 -6.18
CA VAL A 278 -10.88 -9.71 -7.22
C VAL A 278 -10.29 -8.67 -8.19
N PRO A 279 -10.06 -9.03 -9.46
CA PRO A 279 -9.43 -8.13 -10.41
C PRO A 279 -10.42 -7.07 -10.88
N ALA A 280 -9.91 -5.85 -11.07
CA ALA A 280 -10.58 -4.79 -11.81
C ALA A 280 -10.15 -4.77 -13.28
N CYS A 281 -8.93 -5.20 -13.57
CA CYS A 281 -8.32 -5.24 -14.89
C CYS A 281 -7.09 -6.18 -14.89
N PRO A 282 -7.25 -7.48 -15.17
CA PRO A 282 -6.19 -8.48 -15.09
C PRO A 282 -4.89 -8.10 -15.82
N GLN A 283 -4.97 -7.38 -16.94
CA GLN A 283 -3.78 -6.93 -17.70
C GLN A 283 -2.90 -5.91 -16.97
N TYR A 284 -3.39 -5.25 -15.91
CA TYR A 284 -2.64 -4.20 -15.20
C TYR A 284 -2.62 -4.37 -13.69
N ASP A 285 -3.52 -5.18 -13.14
CA ASP A 285 -3.63 -5.41 -11.72
C ASP A 285 -2.39 -6.13 -11.18
N ILE A 286 -1.93 -5.60 -10.06
CA ILE A 286 -0.81 -6.09 -9.29
C ILE A 286 -0.89 -5.44 -7.91
N PHE A 287 -0.22 -5.99 -6.89
CA PHE A 287 -0.06 -5.29 -5.63
C PHE A 287 0.74 -3.99 -5.73
N GLY A 288 0.27 -3.01 -4.97
CA GLY A 288 1.01 -1.84 -4.57
C GLY A 288 0.95 -1.65 -3.05
N LEU A 289 1.85 -0.81 -2.57
CA LEU A 289 2.17 -0.64 -1.16
C LEU A 289 2.25 0.82 -0.79
N SER A 290 1.73 1.19 0.38
CA SER A 290 1.87 2.55 0.93
C SER A 290 2.42 2.53 2.34
N ALA A 291 3.40 3.40 2.61
CA ALA A 291 4.00 3.55 3.93
C ALA A 291 4.53 4.98 4.17
N ARG A 292 4.66 5.33 5.46
CA ARG A 292 5.17 6.65 5.89
C ARG A 292 6.67 6.83 5.65
N THR A 293 7.40 5.73 5.55
CA THR A 293 8.85 5.76 5.35
C THR A 293 9.27 4.78 4.24
N PRO A 294 10.34 5.10 3.48
CA PRO A 294 10.83 4.23 2.43
C PRO A 294 11.43 2.95 3.01
N THR A 295 12.02 3.02 4.21
CA THR A 295 12.56 1.87 4.95
C THR A 295 11.54 0.75 5.09
N ILE A 296 10.28 1.10 5.38
CA ILE A 296 9.22 0.11 5.51
C ILE A 296 8.93 -0.52 4.15
N ILE A 297 8.94 0.24 3.06
CA ILE A 297 8.75 -0.30 1.71
C ILE A 297 9.91 -1.22 1.31
N ILE A 298 11.15 -0.72 1.35
CA ILE A 298 12.31 -1.53 0.93
C ILE A 298 12.51 -2.73 1.85
N ASN A 299 12.37 -2.58 3.17
CA ASN A 299 12.51 -3.73 4.06
C ASN A 299 11.25 -4.62 4.13
N ARG A 300 10.20 -4.42 3.32
CA ARG A 300 8.97 -5.23 3.42
C ARG A 300 8.35 -5.66 2.09
N VAL A 301 8.51 -4.94 0.96
CA VAL A 301 8.15 -5.40 -0.40
C VAL A 301 8.79 -6.76 -0.71
N LEU A 302 10.01 -6.93 -0.23
CA LEU A 302 10.90 -8.07 -0.44
C LEU A 302 10.56 -9.24 0.49
N ALA A 303 9.89 -8.97 1.62
CA ALA A 303 9.43 -10.00 2.55
C ALA A 303 8.23 -10.79 2.03
N VAL A 304 7.37 -10.16 1.22
CA VAL A 304 6.15 -10.81 0.72
C VAL A 304 6.36 -11.56 -0.58
N GLY A 305 7.46 -11.33 -1.30
CA GLY A 305 7.78 -12.08 -2.52
C GLY A 305 8.94 -13.06 -2.38
N GLY A 306 9.59 -13.14 -1.20
CA GLY A 306 10.85 -13.88 -1.03
C GLY A 306 12.03 -13.30 -1.84
N ILE A 307 11.85 -12.16 -2.49
CA ILE A 307 12.88 -11.49 -3.29
C ILE A 307 13.80 -10.79 -2.29
N VAL A 308 15.07 -11.19 -2.19
CA VAL A 308 16.07 -10.45 -1.41
C VAL A 308 16.63 -9.36 -2.32
N PRO A 309 16.62 -8.08 -1.94
CA PRO A 309 17.35 -7.07 -2.71
C PRO A 309 18.83 -7.38 -2.56
N SER A 310 19.43 -7.88 -3.63
CA SER A 310 20.85 -7.68 -3.82
C SER A 310 21.00 -6.42 -4.66
N PRO A 311 21.53 -5.31 -4.12
CA PRO A 311 22.02 -4.25 -4.99
C PRO A 311 23.27 -4.81 -5.68
N ALA A 312 23.07 -5.61 -6.73
CA ALA A 312 24.19 -6.09 -7.51
C ALA A 312 24.87 -4.91 -8.21
N HIS A 313 24.07 -3.93 -8.69
CA HIS A 313 24.57 -2.81 -9.48
C HIS A 313 23.79 -1.50 -9.23
N TRP A 314 24.52 -0.38 -9.25
CA TRP A 314 23.94 0.96 -9.27
C TRP A 314 23.32 1.25 -10.65
N PRO A 315 22.27 2.09 -10.75
CA PRO A 315 21.83 2.56 -12.05
C PRO A 315 23.01 3.25 -12.74
N THR A 316 23.12 3.06 -14.04
CA THR A 316 24.09 3.71 -14.93
C THR A 316 23.43 4.76 -15.81
N LYS A 317 22.10 4.80 -15.86
CA LYS A 317 21.32 5.71 -16.70
C LYS A 317 20.17 6.35 -15.94
N MET A 318 19.94 7.64 -16.21
CA MET A 318 18.78 8.39 -15.73
C MET A 318 18.02 8.93 -16.93
N LEU A 319 16.72 8.68 -17.02
CA LEU A 319 15.88 9.05 -18.15
C LEU A 319 14.87 10.13 -17.79
N TYR A 320 14.69 11.06 -18.73
CA TYR A 320 13.73 12.16 -18.67
C TYR A 320 12.94 12.19 -19.99
N SER A 321 11.66 11.80 -19.96
CA SER A 321 10.81 11.77 -21.16
C SER A 321 10.31 13.17 -21.51
N THR A 322 10.43 13.54 -22.78
CA THR A 322 9.88 14.80 -23.31
C THR A 322 8.37 14.77 -23.48
N GLU A 323 7.73 13.62 -23.39
CA GLU A 323 6.28 13.50 -23.53
C GLU A 323 5.52 13.99 -22.29
N TRP A 324 6.13 13.86 -21.10
CA TRP A 324 5.52 14.26 -19.83
C TRP A 324 5.97 15.63 -19.34
N PHE A 325 6.99 16.20 -19.97
CA PHE A 325 7.55 17.51 -19.65
C PHE A 325 7.57 18.43 -20.89
N ALA A 326 7.37 19.74 -20.78
CA ALA A 326 7.15 20.49 -19.55
C ALA A 326 5.75 20.28 -18.94
N ILE A 327 5.68 20.38 -17.62
CA ILE A 327 4.46 20.36 -16.84
C ILE A 327 3.88 21.77 -16.84
N ALA A 328 2.56 21.90 -16.99
CA ALA A 328 1.89 23.19 -17.04
C ALA A 328 2.07 24.01 -15.74
N ASN A 329 2.00 23.36 -14.58
CA ASN A 329 2.20 24.03 -13.31
C ASN A 329 3.70 24.25 -13.06
N LYS A 330 4.11 25.52 -12.98
CA LYS A 330 5.51 25.91 -12.85
C LYS A 330 6.11 25.50 -11.50
N GLU A 331 5.31 25.50 -10.44
CA GLU A 331 5.75 25.10 -9.10
C GLU A 331 6.05 23.59 -9.05
N GLN A 332 5.18 22.76 -9.63
CA GLN A 332 5.39 21.32 -9.79
C GLN A 332 6.60 21.03 -10.69
N GLN A 333 6.70 21.71 -11.84
CA GLN A 333 7.86 21.61 -12.72
C GLN A 333 9.15 21.90 -11.96
N GLN A 334 9.17 22.98 -11.16
CA GLN A 334 10.34 23.33 -10.37
C GLN A 334 10.68 22.26 -9.33
N MET A 335 9.68 21.73 -8.62
CA MET A 335 9.85 20.68 -7.63
C MET A 335 10.41 19.39 -8.25
N ASP A 336 9.86 18.96 -9.39
CA ASP A 336 10.31 17.76 -10.10
C ASP A 336 11.75 17.92 -10.63
N MET A 337 12.11 19.12 -11.12
CA MET A 337 13.48 19.43 -11.54
C MET A 337 14.46 19.53 -10.38
N GLU A 338 14.03 20.01 -9.21
CA GLU A 338 14.85 20.00 -8.01
C GLU A 338 15.12 18.58 -7.52
N PHE A 339 14.09 17.72 -7.51
CA PHE A 339 14.24 16.31 -7.19
C PHE A 339 15.16 15.59 -8.19
N LEU A 340 15.02 15.87 -9.49
CA LEU A 340 15.92 15.35 -10.51
C LEU A 340 17.39 15.69 -10.22
N ARG A 341 17.69 16.94 -9.86
CA ARG A 341 19.06 17.37 -9.50
C ARG A 341 19.59 16.66 -8.26
N VAL A 342 18.73 16.40 -7.27
CA VAL A 342 19.12 15.61 -6.09
C VAL A 342 19.53 14.20 -6.51
N LEU A 343 18.74 13.55 -7.37
CA LEU A 343 19.08 12.22 -7.89
C LEU A 343 20.36 12.25 -8.74
N GLU A 344 20.54 13.25 -9.60
CA GLU A 344 21.78 13.39 -10.39
C GLU A 344 23.01 13.48 -9.49
N ASN A 345 22.95 14.29 -8.44
CA ASN A 345 24.04 14.47 -7.50
C ASN A 345 24.30 13.19 -6.69
N TYR A 346 23.24 12.52 -6.23
CA TYR A 346 23.34 11.29 -5.44
C TYR A 346 23.95 10.15 -6.26
N PHE A 347 23.45 9.92 -7.47
CA PHE A 347 23.97 8.86 -8.35
C PHE A 347 25.25 9.27 -9.09
N GLY A 348 25.61 10.57 -9.11
CA GLY A 348 26.71 11.08 -9.93
C GLY A 348 26.47 10.84 -11.43
N LEU A 349 25.21 10.91 -11.85
CA LEU A 349 24.76 10.69 -13.23
C LEU A 349 24.06 11.93 -13.75
N LYS A 350 24.17 12.18 -15.05
CA LYS A 350 23.33 13.17 -15.73
C LYS A 350 22.14 12.50 -16.38
N HIS A 351 20.98 13.14 -16.25
CA HIS A 351 19.80 12.67 -16.94
C HIS A 351 19.96 12.81 -18.45
N THR A 352 19.42 11.84 -19.17
CA THR A 352 19.30 11.87 -20.63
C THR A 352 17.86 12.21 -20.96
N LYS A 353 17.67 13.32 -21.68
CA LYS A 353 16.38 13.65 -22.29
C LYS A 353 16.15 12.72 -23.48
N PHE A 354 14.98 12.12 -23.55
CA PHE A 354 14.60 11.28 -24.69
C PHE A 354 13.13 11.47 -25.03
N SER A 355 12.78 11.14 -26.28
CA SER A 355 11.40 11.02 -26.70
C SER A 355 11.04 9.55 -26.81
N LEU A 356 10.06 9.12 -26.01
CA LEU A 356 9.47 7.80 -26.05
C LEU A 356 8.86 7.52 -27.43
N GLU A 357 8.22 8.53 -28.03
CA GLU A 357 7.66 8.44 -29.38
C GLU A 357 8.74 8.18 -30.43
N ASN A 358 9.83 8.96 -30.42
CA ASN A 358 10.91 8.78 -31.40
C ASN A 358 11.61 7.43 -31.21
N GLU A 359 11.82 7.02 -29.97
CA GLU A 359 12.44 5.72 -29.67
C GLU A 359 11.54 4.57 -30.15
N TRP A 360 10.23 4.63 -29.90
CA TRP A 360 9.24 3.67 -30.42
C TRP A 360 9.25 3.60 -31.95
N ARG A 361 9.27 4.76 -32.64
CA ARG A 361 9.33 4.79 -34.11
C ARG A 361 10.61 4.18 -34.67
N ARG A 362 11.71 4.29 -33.93
CA ARG A 362 13.04 3.84 -34.33
C ARG A 362 13.24 2.35 -34.09
N THR A 363 12.85 1.83 -32.93
CA THR A 363 13.19 0.47 -32.46
C THR A 363 11.98 -0.42 -32.19
N GLY A 364 10.76 0.11 -32.23
CA GLY A 364 9.55 -0.69 -32.09
C GLY A 364 9.36 -1.68 -33.25
N PRO A 365 8.51 -2.71 -33.07
CA PRO A 365 8.20 -3.68 -34.12
C PRO A 365 7.78 -3.00 -35.43
N GLU A 366 8.28 -3.49 -36.56
CA GLU A 366 8.13 -2.83 -37.86
C GLU A 366 6.66 -2.60 -38.24
N HIS A 367 5.75 -3.52 -37.88
CA HIS A 367 4.33 -3.41 -38.15
C HIS A 367 3.60 -2.42 -37.23
N LEU A 368 4.21 -2.02 -36.10
CA LEU A 368 3.60 -1.12 -35.12
C LEU A 368 4.26 0.25 -35.02
N ARG A 369 5.52 0.42 -35.44
CA ARG A 369 6.29 1.69 -35.32
C ARG A 369 5.65 2.91 -36.00
N LYS A 370 4.65 2.71 -36.86
CA LYS A 370 3.85 3.81 -37.45
C LYS A 370 2.82 4.38 -36.47
N ARG A 371 2.32 3.57 -35.54
CA ARG A 371 1.38 3.99 -34.50
C ARG A 371 2.09 4.88 -33.48
N THR A 372 1.40 5.92 -33.03
CA THR A 372 1.91 6.78 -31.95
C THR A 372 1.79 6.09 -30.60
N VAL A 373 2.58 6.51 -29.62
CA VAL A 373 2.44 6.09 -28.22
C VAL A 373 1.06 6.48 -27.68
N ALA A 374 0.52 7.63 -28.09
CA ALA A 374 -0.83 8.07 -27.73
C ALA A 374 -1.94 7.13 -28.27
N ASP A 375 -1.76 6.55 -29.47
CA ASP A 375 -2.67 5.54 -30.01
C ASP A 375 -2.62 4.26 -29.15
N ILE A 376 -1.44 3.85 -28.72
CA ILE A 376 -1.25 2.68 -27.86
C ILE A 376 -1.89 2.92 -26.48
N GLU A 377 -1.74 4.12 -25.90
CA GLU A 377 -2.45 4.50 -24.68
C GLU A 377 -3.97 4.49 -24.84
N LYS A 378 -4.49 4.92 -26.00
CA LYS A 378 -5.92 4.84 -26.30
C LYS A 378 -6.40 3.38 -26.35
N LEU A 379 -5.62 2.50 -26.96
CA LEU A 379 -5.91 1.05 -26.97
C LEU A 379 -5.87 0.46 -25.56
N SER A 380 -4.87 0.81 -24.76
CA SER A 380 -4.76 0.38 -23.35
C SER A 380 -5.95 0.82 -22.50
N ARG A 381 -6.44 2.05 -22.70
CA ARG A 381 -7.69 2.49 -22.07
C ARG A 381 -8.89 1.65 -22.51
N ALA A 382 -8.99 1.30 -23.80
CA ALA A 382 -10.06 0.44 -24.29
C ALA A 382 -9.98 -0.99 -23.72
N VAL A 383 -8.78 -1.58 -23.68
CA VAL A 383 -8.50 -2.87 -23.01
C VAL A 383 -8.98 -2.80 -21.56
N ASN A 384 -8.59 -1.75 -20.85
CA ASN A 384 -9.01 -1.55 -19.47
C ASN A 384 -10.53 -1.40 -19.31
N ARG A 385 -11.22 -0.69 -20.21
CA ARG A 385 -12.67 -0.55 -20.18
C ARG A 385 -13.38 -1.88 -20.41
N TYR A 386 -12.91 -2.65 -21.40
CA TYR A 386 -13.46 -3.96 -21.72
C TYR A 386 -13.34 -4.91 -20.53
N GLU A 387 -12.12 -5.10 -20.01
CA GLU A 387 -11.91 -6.00 -18.86
C GLU A 387 -12.70 -5.55 -17.65
N ASN A 388 -12.64 -4.26 -17.31
CA ASN A 388 -13.32 -3.72 -16.13
C ASN A 388 -14.85 -3.85 -16.17
N TYR A 389 -15.44 -4.06 -17.35
CA TYR A 389 -16.82 -4.49 -17.50
C TYR A 389 -16.94 -6.02 -17.44
N HIS A 390 -16.23 -6.75 -18.29
CA HIS A 390 -16.43 -8.19 -18.51
C HIS A 390 -15.95 -9.08 -17.36
N VAL A 391 -15.00 -8.65 -16.52
CA VAL A 391 -14.63 -9.39 -15.29
C VAL A 391 -15.79 -9.52 -14.29
N PHE A 392 -16.84 -8.71 -14.45
CA PHE A 392 -18.04 -8.74 -13.62
C PHE A 392 -19.28 -9.30 -14.35
N ASP A 393 -19.10 -10.03 -15.45
CA ASP A 393 -20.22 -10.69 -16.17
C ASP A 393 -20.97 -11.66 -15.25
N ASP A 394 -20.25 -12.53 -14.55
CA ASP A 394 -20.82 -13.51 -13.62
C ASP A 394 -21.55 -12.81 -12.47
N PHE A 395 -20.92 -11.81 -11.84
CA PHE A 395 -21.56 -10.98 -10.81
C PHE A 395 -22.91 -10.41 -11.28
N ARG A 396 -22.94 -9.78 -12.46
CA ARG A 396 -24.20 -9.20 -12.98
C ARG A 396 -25.25 -10.26 -13.31
N SER A 397 -24.83 -11.43 -13.78
CA SER A 397 -25.72 -12.54 -14.13
C SER A 397 -26.33 -13.17 -12.87
N GLU A 398 -25.46 -13.51 -11.91
CA GLU A 398 -25.84 -14.12 -10.63
C GLU A 398 -26.67 -13.18 -9.77
N TYR A 399 -26.34 -11.89 -9.70
CA TYR A 399 -27.14 -10.91 -8.96
C TYR A 399 -28.57 -10.84 -9.51
N ARG A 400 -28.74 -10.82 -10.84
CA ARG A 400 -30.05 -10.84 -11.49
C ARG A 400 -30.81 -12.13 -11.21
N LYS A 401 -30.13 -13.27 -11.25
CA LYS A 401 -30.73 -14.58 -10.94
C LYS A 401 -31.20 -14.66 -9.48
N THR A 402 -30.41 -14.15 -8.54
CA THR A 402 -30.69 -14.25 -7.11
C THR A 402 -31.74 -13.24 -6.65
N PHE A 403 -31.69 -12.00 -7.12
CA PHE A 403 -32.51 -10.90 -6.60
C PHE A 403 -33.59 -10.40 -7.57
N GLY A 404 -33.66 -10.94 -8.79
CA GLY A 404 -34.68 -10.55 -9.80
C GLY A 404 -34.52 -9.12 -10.34
N LYS A 405 -33.38 -8.46 -10.09
CA LYS A 405 -33.08 -7.08 -10.50
C LYS A 405 -31.59 -6.90 -10.82
N SER A 406 -31.24 -5.85 -11.55
CA SER A 406 -29.83 -5.48 -11.75
C SER A 406 -29.21 -4.89 -10.49
N PRO A 407 -27.90 -5.08 -10.24
CA PRO A 407 -27.22 -4.40 -9.15
C PRO A 407 -27.21 -2.89 -9.38
N TYR A 408 -27.30 -2.11 -8.30
CA TYR A 408 -27.13 -0.67 -8.37
C TYR A 408 -25.68 -0.33 -8.73
N LEU A 409 -25.48 0.74 -9.51
CA LEU A 409 -24.17 1.29 -9.87
C LEU A 409 -24.20 2.80 -9.70
N SER A 410 -23.13 3.39 -9.18
CA SER A 410 -22.97 4.84 -9.21
C SER A 410 -22.99 5.35 -10.66
N PRO A 411 -23.43 6.60 -10.94
CA PRO A 411 -23.47 7.13 -12.31
C PRO A 411 -22.12 7.03 -13.03
N SER A 412 -21.02 7.32 -12.33
CA SER A 412 -19.67 7.21 -12.88
C SER A 412 -19.27 5.77 -13.22
N ARG A 413 -19.77 4.79 -12.44
CA ARG A 413 -19.55 3.37 -12.70
C ARG A 413 -20.37 2.90 -13.89
N ALA A 414 -21.64 3.31 -13.97
CA ALA A 414 -22.54 2.96 -15.06
C ALA A 414 -22.01 3.45 -16.42
N GLU A 415 -21.57 4.71 -16.49
CA GLU A 415 -20.94 5.28 -17.70
C GLU A 415 -19.74 4.45 -18.15
N ARG A 416 -18.83 4.14 -17.22
CA ARG A 416 -17.62 3.35 -17.51
C ARG A 416 -17.94 1.93 -17.98
N TRP A 417 -18.96 1.30 -17.39
CA TRP A 417 -19.42 -0.03 -17.80
C TRP A 417 -20.11 -0.02 -19.16
N GLN A 418 -20.82 1.05 -19.50
CA GLN A 418 -21.39 1.22 -20.83
C GLN A 418 -20.29 1.36 -21.90
N GLU A 419 -19.22 2.10 -21.61
CA GLU A 419 -18.05 2.16 -22.50
C GLU A 419 -17.40 0.78 -22.71
N GLY A 420 -17.23 0.01 -21.62
CA GLY A 420 -16.67 -1.35 -21.68
C GLY A 420 -17.52 -2.32 -22.48
N ALA A 421 -18.83 -2.32 -22.24
CA ALA A 421 -19.80 -3.17 -22.94
C ALA A 421 -19.88 -2.89 -24.46
N ALA A 422 -19.57 -1.67 -24.89
CA ALA A 422 -19.57 -1.28 -26.29
C ALA A 422 -18.33 -1.79 -27.07
N ILE A 423 -17.31 -2.29 -26.39
CA ILE A 423 -16.07 -2.77 -27.01
C ILE A 423 -16.25 -4.24 -27.41
N THR A 424 -15.99 -4.57 -28.67
CA THR A 424 -16.05 -5.95 -29.14
C THR A 424 -14.85 -6.76 -28.67
N VAL A 425 -15.02 -8.08 -28.49
CA VAL A 425 -13.92 -9.00 -28.17
C VAL A 425 -12.80 -8.95 -29.21
N GLU A 426 -13.11 -8.72 -30.48
CA GLU A 426 -12.11 -8.56 -31.54
C GLU A 426 -11.25 -7.29 -31.33
N SER A 427 -11.89 -6.17 -31.01
CA SER A 427 -11.21 -4.91 -30.71
C SER A 427 -10.35 -5.02 -29.45
N PHE A 428 -10.89 -5.67 -28.41
CA PHE A 428 -10.17 -6.00 -27.19
C PHE A 428 -8.92 -6.83 -27.48
N ASN A 429 -9.06 -8.00 -28.12
CA ASN A 429 -7.94 -8.90 -28.45
C ASN A 429 -6.87 -8.20 -29.28
N LYS A 430 -7.26 -7.33 -30.20
CA LYS A 430 -6.32 -6.53 -31.01
C LYS A 430 -5.59 -5.48 -30.15
N GLY A 431 -6.31 -4.79 -29.28
CA GLY A 431 -5.73 -3.80 -28.36
C GLY A 431 -4.76 -4.46 -27.38
N GLU A 432 -5.15 -5.57 -26.78
CA GLU A 432 -4.35 -6.35 -25.83
C GLU A 432 -3.02 -6.79 -26.44
N ARG A 433 -3.04 -7.40 -27.64
CA ARG A 433 -1.81 -7.78 -28.36
C ARG A 433 -0.85 -6.61 -28.55
N ILE A 434 -1.36 -5.47 -29.03
CA ILE A 434 -0.53 -4.27 -29.27
C ILE A 434 0.06 -3.72 -27.97
N VAL A 435 -0.73 -3.71 -26.88
CA VAL A 435 -0.26 -3.26 -25.57
C VAL A 435 0.82 -4.21 -25.03
N ASN A 436 0.68 -5.51 -25.23
CA ASN A 436 1.68 -6.50 -24.82
C ASN A 436 2.99 -6.33 -25.60
N GLU A 437 2.94 -6.13 -26.91
CA GLU A 437 4.14 -5.84 -27.72
C GLU A 437 4.85 -4.56 -27.26
N PHE A 438 4.10 -3.52 -26.89
CA PHE A 438 4.68 -2.31 -26.31
C PHE A 438 5.32 -2.56 -24.94
N ARG A 439 4.65 -3.37 -24.09
CA ARG A 439 5.17 -3.78 -22.78
C ARG A 439 6.48 -4.54 -22.91
N GLU A 440 6.57 -5.50 -23.82
CA GLU A 440 7.79 -6.29 -24.08
C GLU A 440 8.93 -5.43 -24.65
N TRP A 441 8.60 -4.53 -25.57
CA TRP A 441 9.57 -3.61 -26.16
C TRP A 441 10.21 -2.69 -25.11
N SER A 442 9.42 -2.17 -24.15
CA SER A 442 9.89 -1.08 -23.28
C SER A 442 11.09 -1.43 -22.37
N PRO A 443 11.15 -2.55 -21.61
CA PRO A 443 12.36 -2.96 -20.90
C PRO A 443 13.53 -3.21 -21.84
N SER A 444 13.28 -3.84 -23.00
CA SER A 444 14.32 -4.24 -23.96
C SER A 444 15.02 -3.09 -24.66
N GLN A 445 14.48 -1.87 -24.59
CA GLN A 445 15.07 -0.68 -25.24
C GLN A 445 15.33 0.47 -24.27
N LEU A 446 14.42 0.72 -23.33
CA LEU A 446 14.50 1.90 -22.46
C LEU A 446 15.34 1.63 -21.21
N PHE A 447 15.23 0.42 -20.64
CA PHE A 447 15.81 0.09 -19.34
C PHE A 447 17.05 -0.82 -19.42
N VAL A 448 17.64 -0.95 -20.60
CA VAL A 448 18.80 -1.80 -20.89
C VAL A 448 20.07 -1.28 -20.21
N GLY A 449 20.78 -2.19 -19.55
CA GLY A 449 22.12 -1.97 -19.00
C GLY A 449 23.20 -2.87 -19.60
N GLU A 450 24.39 -2.87 -19.00
CA GLU A 450 25.51 -3.76 -19.37
C GLU A 450 25.32 -5.21 -18.86
N SER A 451 24.33 -5.43 -17.98
CA SER A 451 23.95 -6.73 -17.39
C SER A 451 22.47 -7.05 -17.61
N GLU A 452 22.03 -8.26 -17.24
CA GLU A 452 20.63 -8.71 -17.30
C GLU A 452 19.68 -7.90 -16.37
N ASP A 453 20.22 -7.23 -15.34
CA ASP A 453 19.47 -6.32 -14.47
C ASP A 453 19.22 -4.94 -15.11
N SER A 454 18.07 -4.33 -14.82
CA SER A 454 17.76 -2.95 -15.25
C SER A 454 18.77 -1.95 -14.69
N SER A 455 19.44 -1.19 -15.55
CA SER A 455 20.42 -0.17 -15.13
C SER A 455 19.91 1.27 -15.26
N ALA A 456 18.65 1.47 -15.64
CA ALA A 456 18.07 2.80 -15.82
C ALA A 456 16.99 3.11 -14.79
N ILE A 457 16.96 4.36 -14.33
CA ILE A 457 15.81 4.94 -13.63
C ILE A 457 15.17 6.00 -14.52
N MET A 458 13.84 6.09 -14.50
CA MET A 458 13.09 7.09 -15.27
C MET A 458 12.28 7.97 -14.32
N LEU A 459 12.44 9.28 -14.44
CA LEU A 459 11.63 10.23 -13.70
C LEU A 459 10.27 10.38 -14.37
N VAL A 460 9.20 10.19 -13.60
CA VAL A 460 7.82 10.30 -14.06
C VAL A 460 7.09 11.31 -13.18
N PRO A 461 6.64 12.45 -13.73
CA PRO A 461 5.90 13.43 -12.96
C PRO A 461 4.55 12.85 -12.56
N HIS A 462 4.15 13.13 -11.31
CA HIS A 462 3.01 12.49 -10.68
C HIS A 462 2.35 13.40 -9.65
N GLY A 463 1.04 13.26 -9.51
CA GLY A 463 0.25 14.09 -8.60
C GLY A 463 -0.29 15.37 -9.22
N ARG A 464 -1.20 16.00 -8.47
CA ARG A 464 -1.77 17.31 -8.77
C ARG A 464 -1.17 18.34 -7.81
N PRO A 465 -0.69 19.50 -8.30
CA PRO A 465 -0.19 20.55 -7.42
C PRO A 465 -1.34 21.27 -6.73
N GLY A 466 -1.06 21.75 -5.51
CA GLY A 466 -2.01 22.52 -4.70
C GLY A 466 -3.04 21.67 -3.94
N ALA A 467 -3.95 22.36 -3.26
CA ALA A 467 -5.04 21.74 -2.52
C ALA A 467 -6.05 21.07 -3.47
N ASN A 468 -6.45 19.84 -3.13
CA ASN A 468 -7.51 19.12 -3.79
C ASN A 468 -8.58 18.79 -2.75
N TYR A 469 -9.47 19.74 -2.47
CA TYR A 469 -10.50 19.57 -1.45
C TYR A 469 -11.57 18.56 -1.85
N ARG A 470 -12.12 17.87 -0.85
CA ARG A 470 -13.10 16.79 -0.98
C ARG A 470 -14.47 17.27 -1.49
N ASP A 471 -14.80 18.54 -1.27
CA ASP A 471 -15.99 19.21 -1.81
C ASP A 471 -15.71 19.89 -3.16
N GLY A 472 -14.44 19.90 -3.59
CA GLY A 472 -14.04 20.34 -4.92
C GLY A 472 -14.63 19.42 -5.98
N GLY A 473 -15.38 20.01 -6.92
CA GLY A 473 -15.77 19.31 -8.14
C GLY A 473 -14.55 18.82 -8.92
N ALA A 474 -14.78 17.88 -9.85
CA ALA A 474 -13.74 17.52 -10.81
C ALA A 474 -13.25 18.82 -11.50
N PRO A 475 -11.94 19.07 -11.58
CA PRO A 475 -11.42 20.27 -12.21
C PRO A 475 -12.02 20.43 -13.62
N THR A 476 -12.57 21.62 -13.89
CA THR A 476 -13.44 21.89 -15.05
C THR A 476 -12.68 22.26 -16.32
N GLU A 477 -11.36 22.53 -16.22
CA GLU A 477 -10.51 22.89 -17.36
C GLU A 477 -9.22 22.06 -17.39
N ALA A 478 -8.81 21.62 -18.58
CA ALA A 478 -7.46 21.11 -18.82
C ALA A 478 -6.45 22.28 -18.76
N PRO A 479 -5.23 22.08 -18.26
CA PRO A 479 -4.24 23.16 -18.20
C PRO A 479 -3.94 23.70 -19.61
N LYS A 480 -4.23 24.98 -19.86
CA LYS A 480 -4.04 25.65 -21.17
C LYS A 480 -2.58 25.74 -21.63
N GLU A 481 -1.62 25.44 -20.74
CA GLU A 481 -0.17 25.65 -20.96
C GLU A 481 0.66 24.35 -20.99
N ALA A 482 0.05 23.16 -20.92
CA ALA A 482 0.82 21.92 -21.05
C ALA A 482 1.21 21.69 -22.53
N THR A 483 2.49 21.63 -22.85
CA THR A 483 2.98 21.48 -24.24
C THR A 483 3.43 20.07 -24.61
N GLY A 484 3.50 19.15 -23.63
CA GLY A 484 3.84 17.75 -23.87
C GLY A 484 2.71 17.01 -24.60
N PRO A 485 3.00 16.19 -25.63
CA PRO A 485 1.99 15.52 -26.46
C PRO A 485 1.05 14.59 -25.67
N LEU A 486 1.48 14.06 -24.51
CA LEU A 486 0.64 13.24 -23.62
C LEU A 486 -0.10 14.05 -22.54
N ASN A 487 0.26 15.33 -22.35
CA ASN A 487 -0.39 16.23 -21.40
C ASN A 487 -1.55 17.03 -22.03
N GLN A 488 -1.62 17.13 -23.36
CA GLN A 488 -2.63 17.92 -24.08
C GLN A 488 -3.98 17.21 -24.30
N ALA A 489 -4.06 15.89 -24.05
CA ALA A 489 -5.19 15.06 -24.46
C ALA A 489 -6.06 14.53 -23.31
N LEU A 490 -5.82 14.94 -22.05
CA LEU A 490 -6.49 14.35 -20.91
C LEU A 490 -7.19 15.40 -20.04
N PRO A 491 -8.46 15.18 -19.65
CA PRO A 491 -9.08 15.98 -18.61
C PRO A 491 -8.20 15.89 -17.36
N PRO A 492 -8.33 16.83 -16.40
CA PRO A 492 -7.48 16.94 -15.21
C PRO A 492 -7.60 15.77 -14.21
N ARG A 493 -8.07 14.60 -14.66
CA ARG A 493 -8.37 13.39 -13.90
C ARG A 493 -7.24 12.35 -13.93
N VAL A 494 -6.35 12.34 -14.93
CA VAL A 494 -5.22 11.39 -14.99
C VAL A 494 -4.08 12.02 -15.81
N PRO A 495 -2.94 12.45 -15.25
CA PRO A 495 -1.73 12.68 -16.07
C PRO A 495 -1.44 11.45 -16.92
N GLY A 496 -1.26 11.62 -18.23
CA GLY A 496 -1.11 10.53 -19.21
C GLY A 496 0.01 9.53 -18.88
N SER A 497 0.94 9.94 -18.03
CA SER A 497 2.01 9.10 -17.49
C SER A 497 1.51 7.85 -16.73
N VAL A 498 0.32 7.83 -16.12
CA VAL A 498 -0.10 6.70 -15.27
C VAL A 498 -0.44 5.45 -16.07
N PHE A 499 -1.25 5.58 -17.14
CA PHE A 499 -1.54 4.44 -18.02
C PHE A 499 -0.30 4.03 -18.82
N ALA A 500 0.45 5.00 -19.33
CA ALA A 500 1.74 4.76 -19.99
C ALA A 500 2.67 3.90 -19.14
N THR A 501 2.87 4.29 -17.87
CA THR A 501 3.73 3.56 -16.95
C THR A 501 3.15 2.23 -16.47
N SER A 502 1.83 2.10 -16.39
CA SER A 502 1.18 0.82 -16.10
C SER A 502 1.33 -0.18 -17.25
N MET A 503 1.29 0.27 -18.50
CA MET A 503 1.53 -0.59 -19.67
C MET A 503 2.93 -1.19 -19.65
N VAL A 504 3.94 -0.40 -19.28
CA VAL A 504 5.35 -0.84 -19.21
C VAL A 504 5.55 -1.98 -18.20
N GLY A 505 4.70 -2.11 -17.18
CA GLY A 505 4.78 -3.20 -16.20
C GLY A 505 5.97 -3.12 -15.22
N ALA A 506 6.85 -2.13 -15.39
CA ALA A 506 8.01 -1.88 -14.52
C ALA A 506 7.59 -1.50 -13.09
N PRO A 507 8.43 -1.80 -12.09
CA PRO A 507 8.22 -1.34 -10.73
C PRO A 507 8.28 0.19 -10.67
N ARG A 508 7.47 0.80 -9.81
CA ARG A 508 7.42 2.26 -9.67
C ARG A 508 7.36 2.67 -8.21
N LEU A 509 8.26 3.57 -7.83
CA LEU A 509 8.27 4.22 -6.54
C LEU A 509 7.69 5.65 -6.67
N VAL A 510 6.66 5.94 -5.88
CA VAL A 510 6.12 7.28 -5.63
C VAL A 510 6.84 7.83 -4.42
N VAL A 511 7.50 8.98 -4.63
CA VAL A 511 8.25 9.68 -3.59
C VAL A 511 7.48 10.94 -3.21
N PRO A 512 7.14 11.15 -1.93
CA PRO A 512 6.52 12.39 -1.49
C PRO A 512 7.56 13.52 -1.54
N CYS A 513 7.43 14.40 -2.54
CA CYS A 513 8.22 15.62 -2.65
C CYS A 513 7.48 16.77 -1.94
N THR A 514 8.18 17.53 -1.09
CA THR A 514 7.61 18.69 -0.38
C THR A 514 8.02 19.99 -1.07
N SER A 515 7.29 21.08 -0.85
CA SER A 515 7.66 22.42 -1.34
C SER A 515 8.89 23.02 -0.63
N HIS A 516 9.46 22.34 0.37
CA HIS A 516 10.65 22.81 1.08
C HIS A 516 11.91 22.10 0.55
N ARG A 517 12.91 22.90 0.15
CA ARG A 517 14.19 22.44 -0.44
C ARG A 517 15.05 21.59 0.51
N PHE A 518 15.07 21.94 1.79
CA PHE A 518 15.93 21.31 2.79
C PHE A 518 15.51 19.87 3.13
N PRO A 519 14.21 19.59 3.34
CA PRO A 519 13.72 18.23 3.53
C PRO A 519 13.94 17.33 2.31
N LEU A 520 13.80 17.82 1.08
CA LEU A 520 13.91 16.99 -0.14
C LEU A 520 15.24 16.24 -0.27
N LYS A 521 16.36 16.93 -0.02
CA LYS A 521 17.69 16.31 -0.05
C LYS A 521 17.87 15.28 1.05
N LEU A 522 17.52 15.64 2.30
CA LEU A 522 17.60 14.74 3.46
C LEU A 522 16.67 13.52 3.33
N ILE A 523 15.48 13.72 2.76
CA ILE A 523 14.50 12.67 2.48
C ILE A 523 15.06 11.74 1.40
N ALA A 524 15.64 12.26 0.32
CA ALA A 524 16.23 11.43 -0.73
C ALA A 524 17.46 10.65 -0.24
N GLU A 525 18.42 11.32 0.40
CA GLU A 525 19.63 10.70 0.95
C GLU A 525 19.28 9.65 2.00
N GLY A 526 18.44 10.01 2.98
CA GLY A 526 18.00 9.09 4.03
C GLY A 526 17.09 7.96 3.52
N ALA A 527 16.35 8.16 2.42
CA ALA A 527 15.56 7.10 1.80
C ALA A 527 16.43 6.05 1.13
N LEU A 528 17.43 6.50 0.37
CA LEU A 528 18.31 5.63 -0.40
C LEU A 528 19.25 4.84 0.52
N GLU A 529 19.85 5.50 1.53
CA GLU A 529 20.67 4.80 2.54
C GLU A 529 19.86 3.72 3.29
N LYS A 530 18.65 4.05 3.74
CA LYS A 530 17.79 3.09 4.45
C LYS A 530 17.21 2.00 3.53
N ALA A 531 17.21 2.24 2.23
CA ALA A 531 16.88 1.27 1.21
C ALA A 531 18.04 0.28 0.93
N GLY A 532 19.11 0.31 1.72
CA GLY A 532 20.26 -0.58 1.55
C GLY A 532 21.21 -0.14 0.45
N TRP A 533 21.05 1.07 -0.09
CA TRP A 533 21.98 1.61 -1.07
C TRP A 533 23.21 2.18 -0.33
N PRO A 534 24.44 1.71 -0.64
CA PRO A 534 25.62 2.21 0.05
C PRO A 534 25.78 3.71 -0.18
N PRO A 535 26.17 4.52 0.84
CA PRO A 535 26.56 5.90 0.57
C PRO A 535 27.71 5.88 -0.44
N ARG A 536 27.50 6.46 -1.62
CA ARG A 536 28.59 6.61 -2.59
C ARG A 536 29.61 7.52 -1.94
N ARG A 537 30.84 7.04 -1.70
CA ARG A 537 31.94 7.84 -1.14
C ARG A 537 32.14 9.08 -2.00
N SER A 538 31.50 10.19 -1.67
CA SER A 538 31.83 11.51 -2.17
C SER A 538 31.95 12.44 -0.97
N LYS A 539 33.08 13.15 -0.94
CA LYS A 539 33.59 14.06 0.09
C LYS A 539 32.49 14.75 0.90
N ARG A 540 32.62 14.64 2.23
CA ARG A 540 32.01 15.47 3.28
C ARG A 540 31.04 16.55 2.76
N VAL A 541 29.75 16.35 3.02
CA VAL A 541 28.78 17.44 3.06
C VAL A 541 28.97 18.19 4.40
N ASP A 542 30.15 18.74 4.63
CA ASP A 542 30.47 19.62 5.75
C ASP A 542 30.90 20.98 5.18
N SER A 543 29.98 21.79 4.65
CA SER A 543 30.21 23.24 4.48
C SER A 543 29.01 24.08 4.00
N CYS A 544 27.75 23.66 4.18
CA CYS A 544 26.59 24.51 3.86
C CYS A 544 25.47 24.41 4.92
N LEU A 545 25.86 24.49 6.19
CA LEU A 545 24.98 24.82 7.31
C LEU A 545 25.43 26.17 7.87
N ALA A 546 24.98 27.24 7.22
CA ALA A 546 24.90 28.60 7.75
C ALA A 546 23.61 29.23 7.21
#